data_AF-A0A942DHB9-F1
#
_entry.id   AF-A0A942DHB9-F1
#
_cell.length_a   1.000
_cell.length_b   1.000
_cell.length_c   1.000
_cell.angle_alpha   90.00
_cell.angle_beta   90.00
_cell.angle_gamma   90.00
#
_symmetry.space_group_name_H-M   'P 1'
#
loop_
_entity.id
_entity.type
_entity.pdbx_description
1 polymer ?
#
loop_
_entity_poly.entity_id
_entity_poly.type
_entity_poly.pdbx_seq_one_letter_code
_entity_poly.pdbx_strand_id
1 'polypeptide(L)'
;MYVVPNPIQLETAFEQSFEKEPKSSSWGFFAYDDSPGAVGGGAGNFSWFDSKEELLDFLRKFPLLATSAESGDTERFEKASDLLARATVETLDQSTVNELNAINSGVEQIQWFGQLNDLLSGEGEFAEGLRKFFSGSSHQIFKTRIPEFAEFLRNWGH
;
A
#
# COMPACT_ATOMS: atom_id res chain seq x y z
N MET A 1 19.69 0.77 21.46
CA MET A 1 19.67 2.22 21.15
C MET A 1 19.06 2.34 19.77
N TYR A 2 17.75 2.61 19.67
CA TYR A 2 17.09 2.81 18.38
C TYR A 2 17.50 4.18 17.86
N VAL A 3 18.23 4.22 16.75
CA VAL A 3 18.49 5.47 16.02
C VAL A 3 17.21 5.78 15.27
N VAL A 4 16.48 6.80 15.71
CA VAL A 4 15.35 7.32 14.94
C VAL A 4 15.91 7.83 13.62
N PRO A 5 15.50 7.29 12.45
CA PRO A 5 16.00 7.75 11.17
C PRO A 5 15.68 9.24 11.00
N ASN A 6 16.53 9.98 10.27
CA ASN A 6 16.30 11.40 10.00
C ASN A 6 14.94 11.58 9.30
N PRO A 7 14.02 12.43 9.80
CA PRO A 7 12.69 12.64 9.23
C PRO A 7 12.68 12.89 7.71
N ILE A 8 13.66 13.64 7.19
CA ILE A 8 13.79 13.92 5.75
C ILE A 8 14.06 12.64 4.94
N GLN A 9 14.85 11.71 5.49
CA GLN A 9 15.16 10.44 4.81
C GLN A 9 13.96 9.48 4.82
N LEU A 10 13.11 9.58 5.85
CA LEU A 10 11.88 8.79 5.96
C LEU A 10 10.84 9.27 4.95
N GLU A 11 10.60 10.57 4.89
CA GLU A 11 9.69 11.18 3.91
C GLU A 11 10.12 10.85 2.47
N THR A 12 11.42 10.98 2.18
CA THR A 12 11.98 10.60 0.87
C THR A 12 11.75 9.12 0.53
N ALA A 13 11.94 8.19 1.48
CA ALA A 13 11.73 6.76 1.22
C ALA A 13 10.25 6.38 1.04
N PHE A 14 9.36 7.10 1.73
CA PHE A 14 7.92 6.94 1.59
C PHE A 14 7.45 7.40 0.20
N GLU A 15 7.83 8.62 -0.21
CA GLU A 15 7.51 9.17 -1.53
C GLU A 15 8.07 8.30 -2.67
N GLN A 16 9.32 7.83 -2.54
CA GLN A 16 9.94 6.95 -3.54
C GLN A 16 9.22 5.60 -3.71
N SER A 17 8.46 5.14 -2.71
CA SER A 17 7.71 3.90 -2.83
C SER A 17 6.60 3.98 -3.89
N PHE A 18 6.07 5.20 -4.12
CA PHE A 18 5.04 5.48 -5.14
C PHE A 18 5.62 5.58 -6.54
N GLU A 19 6.90 5.94 -6.66
CA GLU A 19 7.57 6.13 -7.95
C GLU A 19 8.06 4.80 -8.57
N LYS A 20 8.15 3.72 -7.77
CA LYS A 20 8.70 2.45 -8.22
C LYS A 20 7.76 1.78 -9.24
N GLU A 21 8.31 1.43 -10.40
CA GLU A 21 7.57 0.65 -11.40
C GLU A 21 7.47 -0.83 -11.01
N PRO A 22 6.26 -1.40 -11.00
CA PRO A 22 6.10 -2.81 -10.66
C PRO A 22 6.57 -3.73 -11.79
N LYS A 23 7.22 -4.81 -11.40
CA LYS A 23 7.53 -5.97 -12.25
C LYS A 23 6.48 -7.05 -12.01
N SER A 24 6.45 -8.08 -12.85
CA SER A 24 5.47 -9.18 -12.74
C SER A 24 5.51 -9.93 -11.40
N SER A 25 6.64 -9.93 -10.69
CA SER A 25 6.79 -10.56 -9.37
C SER A 25 6.75 -9.56 -8.21
N SER A 26 6.54 -8.27 -8.49
CA SER A 26 6.52 -7.25 -7.46
C SER A 26 5.33 -7.44 -6.53
N TRP A 27 5.58 -7.22 -5.25
CA TRP A 27 4.55 -7.10 -4.22
C TRP A 27 4.19 -5.63 -4.06
N GLY A 28 2.95 -5.37 -3.68
CA GLY A 28 2.51 -4.02 -3.41
C GLY A 28 1.25 -3.98 -2.58
N PHE A 29 0.85 -2.75 -2.27
CA PHE A 29 -0.44 -2.45 -1.71
C PHE A 29 -1.01 -1.18 -2.33
N PHE A 30 -2.33 -1.02 -2.26
CA PHE A 30 -3.01 0.24 -2.51
C PHE A 30 -3.53 0.76 -1.18
N ALA A 31 -3.07 1.95 -0.77
CA ALA A 31 -3.56 2.65 0.41
C ALA A 31 -4.39 3.87 -0.02
N TYR A 32 -5.44 4.18 0.73
CA TYR A 32 -6.22 5.40 0.54
C TYR A 32 -6.40 6.14 1.87
N ASP A 33 -6.51 7.45 1.78
CA ASP A 33 -6.88 8.35 2.87
C ASP A 33 -8.36 8.13 3.22
N ASP A 34 -8.60 7.53 4.38
CA ASP A 34 -9.92 7.21 4.94
C ASP A 34 -10.47 8.35 5.80
N SER A 35 -9.85 9.53 5.75
CA SER A 35 -10.38 10.74 6.36
C SER A 35 -11.69 11.17 5.68
N PRO A 36 -12.56 11.91 6.37
CA PRO A 36 -13.77 12.46 5.75
C PRO A 36 -13.45 13.28 4.51
N GLY A 37 -14.21 13.10 3.42
CA GLY A 37 -13.99 13.85 2.17
C GLY A 37 -14.05 15.38 2.30
N ALA A 38 -14.72 15.89 3.35
CA ALA A 38 -14.74 17.33 3.67
C ALA A 38 -13.35 17.91 4.03
N VAL A 39 -12.38 17.06 4.38
CA VAL A 39 -10.98 17.46 4.68
C VAL A 39 -9.98 16.97 3.64
N GLY A 40 -10.45 16.45 2.49
CA GLY A 40 -9.57 15.99 1.41
C GLY A 40 -9.32 14.48 1.35
N GLY A 41 -10.02 13.69 2.16
CA GLY A 41 -9.91 12.22 2.10
C GLY A 41 -10.48 11.60 0.82
N GLY A 42 -10.09 10.35 0.56
CA GLY A 42 -10.48 9.55 -0.59
C GLY A 42 -9.41 9.42 -1.68
N ALA A 43 -8.29 10.13 -1.56
CA ALA A 43 -7.13 9.94 -2.43
C ALA A 43 -6.36 8.68 -2.03
N GLY A 44 -5.74 7.99 -2.98
CA GLY A 44 -4.95 6.80 -2.70
C GLY A 44 -3.85 6.57 -3.71
N ASN A 45 -2.92 5.69 -3.36
CA ASN A 45 -1.74 5.40 -4.16
C ASN A 45 -1.30 3.94 -4.02
N PHE A 46 -0.64 3.45 -5.07
CA PHE A 46 0.07 2.18 -5.03
C PHE A 46 1.52 2.37 -4.57
N SER A 47 1.97 1.49 -3.67
CA SER A 47 3.38 1.32 -3.35
C SER A 47 3.85 -0.06 -3.79
N TRP A 48 5.01 -0.11 -4.45
CA TRP A 48 5.56 -1.34 -5.02
C TRP A 48 6.93 -1.70 -4.42
N PHE A 49 7.18 -3.00 -4.33
CA PHE A 49 8.35 -3.60 -3.70
C PHE A 49 8.84 -4.78 -4.55
N ASP A 50 10.15 -5.07 -4.56
CA ASP A 50 10.67 -6.21 -5.33
C ASP A 50 10.31 -7.54 -4.65
N SER A 51 10.06 -7.54 -3.34
CA SER A 51 9.65 -8.71 -2.58
C SER A 51 8.69 -8.39 -1.43
N LYS A 52 8.10 -9.43 -0.84
CA LYS A 52 7.19 -9.31 0.31
C LYS A 52 7.95 -8.91 1.59
N GLU A 53 9.21 -9.30 1.70
CA GLU A 53 10.15 -8.88 2.74
C GLU A 53 10.33 -7.36 2.72
N GLU A 54 10.62 -6.79 1.54
CA GLU A 54 10.79 -5.34 1.38
C GLU A 54 9.52 -4.57 1.77
N LEU A 55 8.36 -5.10 1.39
CA LEU A 55 7.06 -4.53 1.76
C LEU A 55 6.86 -4.57 3.29
N LEU A 56 7.13 -5.71 3.95
CA LEU A 56 7.02 -5.81 5.41
C LEU A 56 7.96 -4.84 6.13
N ASP A 57 9.21 -4.74 5.66
CA ASP A 57 10.19 -3.80 6.21
C ASP A 57 9.79 -2.34 5.99
N PHE A 58 9.08 -2.04 4.90
CA PHE A 58 8.48 -0.73 4.69
C PHE A 58 7.37 -0.46 5.70
N LEU A 59 6.40 -1.36 5.87
CA LEU A 59 5.31 -1.18 6.83
C LEU A 59 5.83 -0.98 8.26
N ARG A 60 6.89 -1.70 8.67
CA ARG A 60 7.53 -1.52 9.98
C ARG A 60 8.13 -0.13 10.17
N LYS A 61 8.58 0.52 9.10
CA LYS A 61 9.10 1.89 9.14
C LYS A 61 7.98 2.92 9.10
N PHE A 62 6.88 2.60 8.43
CA PHE A 62 5.73 3.50 8.19
C PHE A 62 4.41 2.85 8.63
N PRO A 63 4.22 2.57 9.93
CA PRO A 63 3.06 1.80 10.42
C PRO A 63 1.72 2.53 10.26
N LEU A 64 1.73 3.86 10.18
CA LEU A 64 0.52 4.66 9.97
C LEU A 64 0.25 5.00 8.51
N LEU A 65 1.16 4.62 7.60
CA LEU A 65 1.17 4.93 6.17
C LEU A 65 1.13 6.44 5.82
N ALA A 66 0.49 7.31 6.61
CA ALA A 66 0.61 8.75 6.49
C ALA A 66 1.92 9.26 7.07
N THR A 67 2.53 10.26 6.43
CA THR A 67 3.56 11.10 7.04
C THR A 67 2.93 11.91 8.18
N SER A 68 2.98 11.35 9.38
CA SER A 68 3.72 12.01 10.46
C SER A 68 3.58 11.22 11.77
N ALA A 69 4.73 10.85 12.32
CA ALA A 69 4.88 10.62 13.76
C ALA A 69 4.48 11.87 14.58
N GLU A 70 4.29 13.02 13.92
CA GLU A 70 3.77 14.28 14.48
C GLU A 70 2.23 14.37 14.53
N SER A 71 1.50 13.39 13.98
CA SER A 71 0.02 13.33 14.03
C SER A 71 -0.56 13.26 15.45
N GLY A 72 0.30 13.17 16.47
CA GLY A 72 -0.08 13.21 17.88
C GLY A 72 -0.72 11.93 18.41
N ASP A 73 -0.93 10.93 17.55
CA ASP A 73 -1.54 9.65 17.91
C ASP A 73 -0.48 8.58 18.19
N THR A 74 0.29 8.78 19.26
CA THR A 74 1.35 7.86 19.70
C THR A 74 0.79 6.48 20.02
N GLU A 75 -0.43 6.38 20.57
CA GLU A 75 -1.05 5.10 20.90
C GLU A 75 -1.33 4.27 19.63
N ARG A 76 -1.86 4.89 18.57
CA ARG A 76 -2.05 4.20 17.29
C ARG A 76 -0.71 3.75 16.69
N PHE A 77 0.29 4.63 16.69
CA PHE A 77 1.63 4.30 16.18
C PHE A 77 2.23 3.09 16.92
N GLU A 78 2.16 3.07 18.25
CA GLU A 78 2.67 1.98 19.07
C GLU A 78 1.94 0.66 18.78
N LYS A 79 0.60 0.67 18.71
CA LYS A 79 -0.19 -0.54 18.38
C LYS A 79 0.15 -1.10 17.01
N ALA A 80 0.21 -0.25 15.99
CA ALA A 80 0.56 -0.67 14.63
C ALA A 80 2.01 -1.17 14.56
N SER A 81 2.94 -0.53 15.27
CA SER A 81 4.33 -0.96 15.37
C SER A 81 4.44 -2.34 16.04
N ASP A 82 3.72 -2.57 17.14
CA ASP A 82 3.72 -3.85 17.86
C ASP A 82 3.15 -4.99 17.01
N LEU A 83 2.08 -4.72 16.25
CA LEU A 83 1.53 -5.67 15.28
C LEU A 83 2.60 -6.06 14.24
N LEU A 84 3.21 -5.06 13.60
CA LEU A 84 4.16 -5.26 12.50
C LEU A 84 5.52 -5.80 12.95
N ALA A 85 5.91 -5.57 14.21
CA ALA A 85 7.09 -6.17 14.82
C ALA A 85 6.94 -7.69 15.01
N ARG A 86 5.71 -8.18 15.22
CA ARG A 86 5.42 -9.62 15.38
C ARG A 86 5.13 -10.33 14.06
N ALA A 87 4.74 -9.59 13.02
CA ALA A 87 4.48 -10.16 11.71
C ALA A 87 5.78 -10.70 11.07
N THR A 88 5.67 -11.83 10.37
CA THR A 88 6.69 -12.37 9.47
C THR A 88 6.19 -12.30 8.03
N VAL A 89 7.04 -12.66 7.06
CA VAL A 89 6.65 -12.72 5.64
C VAL A 89 5.48 -13.69 5.44
N GLU A 90 5.49 -14.81 6.17
CA GLU A 90 4.48 -15.86 6.12
C GLU A 90 3.15 -15.40 6.72
N THR A 91 3.19 -14.61 7.81
CA THR A 91 1.98 -14.13 8.48
C THR A 91 1.47 -12.79 7.94
N LEU A 92 2.24 -12.08 7.11
CA LEU A 92 1.78 -10.87 6.44
C LEU A 92 0.77 -11.23 5.34
N ASP A 93 -0.48 -11.44 5.73
CA ASP A 93 -1.58 -11.80 4.86
C ASP A 93 -2.77 -10.82 5.05
N GLN A 94 -3.91 -11.15 4.43
CA GLN A 94 -5.10 -10.31 4.53
C GLN A 94 -5.59 -10.15 5.98
N SER A 95 -5.37 -11.13 6.87
CA SER A 95 -5.74 -11.00 8.28
C SER A 95 -4.90 -9.95 8.98
N THR A 96 -3.59 -9.97 8.76
CA THR A 96 -2.67 -8.95 9.30
C THR A 96 -3.00 -7.56 8.74
N VAL A 97 -3.32 -7.46 7.46
CA VAL A 97 -3.76 -6.20 6.83
C VAL A 97 -5.07 -5.70 7.44
N ASN A 98 -6.04 -6.58 7.70
CA ASN A 98 -7.30 -6.19 8.33
C ASN A 98 -7.11 -5.70 9.77
N GLU A 99 -6.18 -6.30 10.53
CA GLU A 99 -5.85 -5.84 11.88
C GLU A 99 -5.13 -4.49 11.85
N LEU A 100 -4.21 -4.28 10.91
CA LEU A 100 -3.56 -2.99 10.69
C LEU A 100 -4.59 -1.90 10.31
N ASN A 101 -5.51 -2.21 9.40
CA ASN A 101 -6.60 -1.33 9.01
C ASN A 101 -7.52 -0.99 10.19
N ALA A 102 -7.83 -1.95 11.08
CA ALA A 102 -8.61 -1.67 12.28
C ALA A 102 -7.91 -0.67 13.22
N ILE A 103 -6.59 -0.72 13.31
CA ILE A 103 -5.79 0.25 14.08
C ILE A 103 -5.79 1.63 13.38
N ASN A 104 -5.64 1.65 12.06
CA ASN A 104 -5.49 2.88 11.26
C ASN A 104 -6.82 3.49 10.77
N SER A 105 -7.96 2.98 11.23
CA SER A 105 -9.28 3.44 10.80
C SER A 105 -9.47 4.95 10.99
N GLY A 106 -10.04 5.60 9.98
CA GLY A 106 -10.25 7.05 9.94
C GLY A 106 -9.00 7.88 9.63
N VAL A 107 -7.92 7.23 9.18
CA VAL A 107 -6.70 7.91 8.69
C VAL A 107 -6.30 7.36 7.34
N GLU A 108 -5.76 6.14 7.30
CA GLU A 108 -5.37 5.47 6.06
C GLU A 108 -5.70 3.99 6.12
N GLN A 109 -6.07 3.43 4.98
CA GLN A 109 -6.50 2.04 4.87
C GLN A 109 -5.87 1.38 3.65
N ILE A 110 -5.36 0.17 3.83
CA ILE A 110 -4.93 -0.67 2.73
C ILE A 110 -6.16 -1.36 2.14
N GLN A 111 -6.55 -0.98 0.93
CA GLN A 111 -7.69 -1.59 0.22
C GLN A 111 -7.28 -2.84 -0.56
N TRP A 112 -6.02 -2.90 -1.00
CA TRP A 112 -5.47 -4.03 -1.73
C TRP A 112 -4.06 -4.34 -1.29
N PHE A 113 -3.72 -5.62 -1.24
CA PHE A 113 -2.40 -6.15 -0.88
C PHE A 113 -2.16 -7.44 -1.69
N GLY A 114 -1.04 -7.52 -2.40
CA GLY A 114 -0.74 -8.70 -3.20
C GLY A 114 0.37 -8.50 -4.22
N GLN A 115 0.43 -9.37 -5.22
CA GLN A 115 1.37 -9.25 -6.33
C GLN A 115 0.74 -8.54 -7.52
N LEU A 116 1.55 -7.93 -8.38
CA LEU A 116 1.05 -7.33 -9.63
C LEU A 116 0.23 -8.34 -10.46
N ASN A 117 0.63 -9.62 -10.50
CA ASN A 117 -0.13 -10.64 -11.23
C ASN A 117 -1.58 -10.80 -10.73
N ASP A 118 -1.84 -10.56 -9.44
CA ASP A 118 -3.19 -10.60 -8.88
C ASP A 118 -4.05 -9.47 -9.45
N LEU A 119 -3.47 -8.30 -9.73
CA LEU A 119 -4.16 -7.23 -10.44
C LEU A 119 -4.37 -7.54 -11.92
N LEU A 120 -3.41 -8.22 -12.56
CA LEU A 120 -3.47 -8.56 -13.98
C LEU A 120 -4.50 -9.64 -14.31
N SER A 121 -4.72 -10.62 -13.43
CA SER A 121 -5.60 -11.77 -13.73
C SER A 121 -6.42 -12.31 -12.56
N GLY A 122 -6.25 -11.79 -11.34
CA GLY A 122 -6.98 -12.26 -10.16
C GLY A 122 -8.46 -11.93 -10.20
N GLU A 123 -9.26 -12.74 -9.51
CA GLU A 123 -10.73 -12.68 -9.50
C GLU A 123 -11.30 -11.77 -8.40
N GLY A 124 -10.45 -11.10 -7.62
CA GLY A 124 -10.90 -10.19 -6.57
C GLY A 124 -11.58 -8.93 -7.13
N GLU A 125 -12.62 -8.46 -6.47
CA GLU A 125 -13.43 -7.31 -6.92
C GLU A 125 -12.59 -6.05 -7.22
N PHE A 126 -11.60 -5.76 -6.37
CA PHE A 126 -10.68 -4.65 -6.58
C PHE A 126 -9.87 -4.80 -7.89
N ALA A 127 -9.29 -5.98 -8.12
CA ALA A 127 -8.53 -6.27 -9.33
C ALA A 127 -9.40 -6.25 -10.59
N GLU A 128 -10.59 -6.85 -10.53
CA GLU A 128 -11.55 -6.78 -11.63
C GLU A 128 -11.99 -5.34 -11.94
N GLY A 129 -12.26 -4.56 -10.89
CA GLY A 129 -12.60 -3.14 -11.00
C GLY A 129 -11.52 -2.38 -11.76
N LEU A 130 -10.26 -2.48 -11.32
CA LEU A 130 -9.12 -1.85 -11.98
C LEU A 130 -9.01 -2.22 -13.45
N ARG A 131 -9.15 -3.51 -13.79
CA ARG A 131 -9.09 -3.95 -15.20
C ARG A 131 -10.26 -3.39 -16.01
N LYS A 132 -11.46 -3.30 -15.43
CA LYS A 132 -12.63 -2.67 -16.06
C LYS A 132 -12.37 -1.18 -16.32
N PHE A 133 -11.80 -0.45 -15.36
CA PHE A 133 -11.45 0.95 -15.56
C PHE A 133 -10.36 1.14 -16.63
N PHE A 134 -9.33 0.31 -16.61
CA PHE A 134 -8.22 0.40 -17.56
C PHE A 134 -8.60 0.01 -19.00
N SER A 135 -9.42 -1.03 -19.18
CA SER A 135 -9.65 -1.66 -20.49
C SER A 135 -11.10 -1.73 -20.95
N GLY A 136 -12.05 -1.32 -20.09
CA GLY A 136 -13.48 -1.52 -20.31
C GLY A 136 -13.96 -2.95 -20.01
N SER A 137 -13.11 -3.85 -19.52
CA SER A 137 -13.48 -5.24 -19.19
C SER A 137 -12.70 -5.81 -18.00
N SER A 138 -13.22 -6.83 -17.30
CA SER A 138 -12.49 -7.53 -16.23
C SER A 138 -11.54 -8.63 -16.73
N HIS A 139 -11.41 -8.82 -18.05
CA HIS A 139 -10.52 -9.83 -18.59
C HIS A 139 -9.07 -9.56 -18.17
N GLN A 140 -8.29 -10.63 -18.10
CA GLN A 140 -6.88 -10.54 -17.76
C GLN A 140 -6.13 -9.58 -18.70
N ILE A 141 -5.17 -8.85 -18.14
CA ILE A 141 -4.26 -7.98 -18.89
C ILE A 141 -3.05 -8.80 -19.32
N PHE A 142 -2.79 -8.84 -20.63
CA PHE A 142 -1.63 -9.53 -21.17
C PHE A 142 -0.31 -8.80 -20.84
N LYS A 143 0.78 -9.56 -20.72
CA LYS A 143 2.11 -9.04 -20.36
C LYS A 143 2.59 -7.87 -21.23
N THR A 144 2.20 -7.84 -22.50
CA THR A 144 2.54 -6.76 -23.45
C THR A 144 1.96 -5.40 -23.04
N ARG A 145 0.91 -5.38 -22.21
CA ARG A 145 0.26 -4.16 -21.72
C ARG A 145 0.65 -3.80 -20.29
N ILE A 146 1.61 -4.50 -19.68
CA ILE A 146 2.10 -4.18 -18.33
C ILE A 146 2.61 -2.73 -18.23
N PRO A 147 3.37 -2.18 -19.20
CA PRO A 147 3.81 -0.78 -19.11
C PRO A 147 2.64 0.22 -19.05
N GLU A 148 1.65 0.07 -19.94
CA GLU A 148 0.43 0.90 -19.95
C GLU A 148 -0.36 0.76 -18.64
N PHE A 149 -0.46 -0.48 -18.13
CA PHE A 149 -1.18 -0.73 -16.89
C PHE A 149 -0.44 -0.17 -15.68
N ALA A 150 0.88 -0.26 -15.63
CA ALA A 150 1.70 0.33 -14.57
C ALA A 150 1.59 1.87 -14.57
N GLU A 151 1.56 2.51 -15.74
CA GLU A 151 1.29 3.95 -15.86
C GLU A 151 -0.13 4.30 -15.38
N PHE A 152 -1.13 3.49 -15.72
CA PHE A 152 -2.48 3.65 -15.21
C PHE A 152 -2.54 3.55 -13.68
N LEU A 153 -1.89 2.54 -13.08
CA LEU A 153 -1.85 2.37 -11.62
C LEU A 153 -1.16 3.54 -10.91
N ARG A 154 -0.14 4.15 -11.52
CA ARG A 154 0.52 5.36 -10.98
C ARG A 154 -0.42 6.56 -10.89
N ASN A 155 -1.41 6.63 -11.77
CA ASN A 155 -2.39 7.71 -11.79
C ASN A 155 -3.73 7.32 -11.14
N TRP A 156 -3.82 6.12 -10.57
CA TRP A 156 -5.04 5.60 -9.96
C TRP A 156 -5.18 6.08 -8.51
N GLY A 157 -6.39 6.52 -8.12
CA GLY A 157 -6.65 7.03 -6.78
C GLY A 157 -6.43 8.54 -6.62
N HIS A 158 -6.12 9.24 -7.72
CA HIS A 158 -6.06 10.70 -7.81
C HIS A 158 -7.32 11.31 -8.43
#